data_AF-A0A023GP18-F1
#
_entry.id   AF-A0A023GP18-F1
#
_cell.length_a   1.000
_cell.length_b   1.000
_cell.length_c   1.000
_cell.angle_alpha   90.00
_cell.angle_beta   90.00
_cell.angle_gamma   90.00
#
_symmetry.space_group_name_H-M   'P 1'
#
loop_
_entity.id
_entity.type
_entity.pdbx_description
1 polymer ?
#
loop_
_entity_poly.entity_id
_entity_poly.type
_entity_poly.pdbx_seq_one_letter_code
_entity_poly.pdbx_strand_id
1 'polypeptide(L)'
;MLSRSVNNEYLCILLVSCALLQCVVAETPGCTLVNKDSKSEKALLDGLHDLKGEIFRAEDKVDGKLKNVYEIGVCTSVNKSAPLIGAVQHVIGDKANQTIVLGQLNATTLVGAPGWTLVTYRSGDKYNGSCENSSRQVQFVVLCNPDEHHGSLQIASGGRTGETSCSYIFVLSSSVVCSKEKHEQHHRGLSGGAVFCILFFTVAGSYLLLGFMYKRIVVGAKGLEQIPNYSFWRDCGHLQADGCNYICRCQCDSVD
;
A
#
# COMPACT_ATOMS: atom_id res chain seq x y z
N MET A 1 52.10 16.51 35.51
CA MET A 1 51.64 15.29 34.82
C MET A 1 50.67 14.58 35.75
N LEU A 2 49.39 14.42 35.36
CA LEU A 2 48.37 13.49 35.88
C LEU A 2 46.97 14.15 35.75
N SER A 3 46.48 14.28 34.52
CA SER A 3 45.05 14.41 34.25
C SER A 3 44.79 14.03 32.79
N ARG A 4 44.97 12.74 32.47
CA ARG A 4 44.67 12.19 31.13
C ARG A 4 44.38 10.69 31.16
N SER A 5 43.83 10.19 32.28
CA SER A 5 43.56 8.76 32.48
C SER A 5 42.23 8.50 33.22
N VAL A 6 41.20 9.32 32.99
CA VAL A 6 39.88 9.08 33.60
C VAL A 6 38.76 8.94 32.56
N ASN A 7 39.01 9.22 31.27
CA ASN A 7 37.95 9.20 30.25
C ASN A 7 37.83 7.89 29.45
N ASN A 8 38.80 6.97 29.56
CA ASN A 8 38.81 5.75 28.75
C ASN A 8 38.03 4.59 29.42
N GLU A 9 38.04 4.50 30.75
CA GLU A 9 37.34 3.44 31.47
C GLU A 9 35.83 3.63 31.46
N TYR A 10 35.33 4.87 31.63
CA TYR A 10 33.89 5.15 31.55
C TYR A 10 33.31 4.97 30.14
N LEU A 11 34.10 5.25 29.10
CA LEU A 11 33.70 5.03 27.71
C LEU A 11 33.60 3.53 27.40
N CYS A 12 34.55 2.73 27.88
CA CYS A 12 34.47 1.27 27.80
C CYS A 12 33.28 0.70 28.59
N ILE A 13 32.98 1.22 29.78
CA ILE A 13 31.84 0.76 30.60
C ILE A 13 30.50 1.12 29.93
N LEU A 14 30.37 2.29 29.31
CA LEU A 14 29.19 2.68 28.53
C LEU A 14 29.01 1.79 27.29
N LEU A 15 30.08 1.49 26.56
CA LEU A 15 30.03 0.60 25.39
C LEU A 15 29.71 -0.85 25.76
N VAL A 16 30.19 -1.34 26.91
CA VAL A 16 29.88 -2.69 27.42
C VAL A 16 28.44 -2.78 27.95
N SER A 17 27.89 -1.71 28.53
CA SER A 17 26.48 -1.68 28.95
C SER A 17 25.49 -1.67 27.77
N CYS A 18 25.87 -1.08 26.64
CA CYS A 18 25.05 -1.07 25.42
C CYS A 18 25.04 -2.43 24.71
N ALA A 19 26.06 -3.27 24.92
CA ALA A 19 26.15 -4.62 24.35
C ALA A 19 25.29 -5.68 25.08
N LEU A 20 24.83 -5.39 26.30
CA LEU A 20 24.01 -6.31 27.11
C LEU A 20 22.50 -6.03 27.05
N LEU A 21 22.08 -4.90 26.47
CA LEU A 21 20.72 -4.77 25.95
C LEU A 21 20.64 -5.35 24.54
N GLN A 22 20.93 -6.65 24.42
CA GLN A 22 20.23 -7.41 23.40
C GLN A 22 18.75 -7.37 23.80
N CYS A 23 17.97 -6.52 23.13
CA CYS A 23 16.54 -6.74 23.04
C CYS A 23 16.38 -8.17 22.59
N VAL A 24 16.02 -9.07 23.51
CA VAL A 24 15.41 -10.35 23.16
C VAL A 24 14.08 -9.96 22.53
N VAL A 25 14.12 -9.65 21.24
CA VAL A 25 12.94 -9.70 20.41
C VAL A 25 12.59 -11.18 20.43
N ALA A 26 11.63 -11.55 21.28
CA ALA A 26 11.01 -12.84 21.19
C ALA A 26 10.49 -12.93 19.75
N GLU A 27 11.14 -13.73 18.90
CA GLU A 27 10.65 -14.03 17.56
C GLU A 27 9.28 -14.65 17.73
N THR A 28 8.24 -13.83 17.57
CA THR A 28 6.87 -14.33 17.52
C THR A 28 6.77 -15.22 16.29
N PRO A 29 6.32 -16.47 16.42
CA PRO A 29 6.23 -17.36 15.27
C PRO A 29 5.31 -16.77 14.22
N GLY A 30 5.87 -16.45 13.06
CA GLY A 30 5.16 -15.85 11.95
C GLY A 30 4.28 -16.85 11.19
N CYS A 31 3.51 -16.34 10.23
CA CYS A 31 2.73 -17.18 9.33
C CYS A 31 3.63 -18.18 8.56
N THR A 32 3.26 -19.46 8.60
CA THR A 32 3.83 -20.49 7.72
C THR A 32 2.81 -20.86 6.65
N LEU A 33 3.23 -20.78 5.39
CA LEU A 33 2.40 -21.14 4.24
C LEU A 33 2.23 -22.66 4.16
N VAL A 34 1.01 -23.11 3.86
CA VAL A 34 0.73 -24.52 3.56
C VAL A 34 1.50 -24.94 2.31
N ASN A 35 1.48 -24.10 1.27
CA ASN A 35 2.28 -24.29 0.08
C ASN A 35 3.55 -23.44 0.15
N LYS A 36 4.65 -24.05 0.60
CA LYS A 36 5.93 -23.36 0.81
C LYS A 36 6.61 -22.92 -0.49
N ASP A 37 6.22 -23.47 -1.63
CA ASP A 37 6.88 -23.22 -2.93
C ASP A 37 6.16 -22.16 -3.77
N SER A 38 4.97 -21.74 -3.36
CA SER A 38 4.15 -20.76 -4.06
C SER A 38 4.78 -19.36 -4.00
N LYS A 39 5.32 -18.88 -5.14
CA LYS A 39 5.89 -17.52 -5.26
C LYS A 39 4.83 -16.44 -5.08
N SER A 40 3.60 -16.67 -5.55
CA SER A 40 2.50 -15.71 -5.42
C SER A 40 2.07 -15.53 -3.97
N GLU A 41 1.94 -16.61 -3.20
CA GLU A 41 1.58 -16.53 -1.78
C GLU A 41 2.66 -15.83 -0.95
N LYS A 42 3.94 -16.07 -1.25
CA LYS A 42 5.05 -15.35 -0.62
C LYS A 42 4.99 -13.85 -0.90
N ALA A 43 4.74 -13.45 -2.15
CA ALA A 43 4.61 -12.04 -2.50
C ALA A 43 3.43 -11.36 -1.79
N LEU A 44 2.29 -12.05 -1.67
CA LEU A 44 1.13 -11.55 -0.91
C LEU A 44 1.46 -11.42 0.59
N LEU A 45 2.17 -12.40 1.15
CA LEU A 45 2.58 -12.38 2.55
C LEU A 45 3.59 -11.26 2.84
N ASP A 46 4.49 -10.96 1.90
CA ASP A 46 5.41 -9.83 2.00
C ASP A 46 4.69 -8.50 1.87
N GLY A 47 3.64 -8.42 1.02
CA GLY A 47 2.77 -7.24 0.92
C GLY A 47 2.15 -6.86 2.27
N LEU A 48 1.76 -7.84 3.09
CA LEU A 48 1.16 -7.63 4.41
C LEU A 48 2.15 -7.22 5.52
N HIS A 49 3.43 -6.95 5.21
CA HIS A 49 4.47 -6.69 6.21
C HIS A 49 4.10 -5.67 7.29
N ASP A 50 3.48 -4.56 6.91
CA ASP A 50 3.09 -3.48 7.84
C ASP A 50 1.94 -3.88 8.79
N LEU A 51 1.14 -4.88 8.42
CA LEU A 51 0.08 -5.42 9.28
C LEU A 51 0.58 -6.58 10.16
N LYS A 52 1.79 -7.12 9.91
CA LYS A 52 2.32 -8.25 10.70
C LYS A 52 2.55 -7.80 12.14
N GLY A 53 2.02 -8.56 13.10
CA GLY A 53 2.14 -8.22 14.52
C GLY A 53 0.86 -7.62 15.12
N GLU A 54 -0.05 -7.13 14.28
CA GLU A 54 -1.30 -6.50 14.72
C GLU A 54 -2.38 -7.53 15.06
N ILE A 55 -3.19 -7.22 16.07
CA ILE A 55 -4.33 -8.03 16.50
C ILE A 55 -5.60 -7.21 16.37
N PHE A 56 -6.53 -7.71 15.56
CA PHE A 56 -7.82 -7.08 15.34
C PHE A 56 -8.92 -7.80 16.11
N ARG A 57 -9.86 -7.02 16.62
CA ARG A 57 -11.00 -7.51 17.41
C ARG A 57 -12.30 -7.15 16.74
N ALA A 58 -13.23 -8.10 16.68
CA ALA A 58 -14.60 -7.89 16.23
C ALA A 58 -15.59 -8.44 17.25
N GLU A 59 -16.63 -7.65 17.55
CA GLU A 59 -17.67 -8.01 18.51
C GLU A 59 -18.97 -8.33 17.79
N ASP A 60 -19.60 -9.43 18.16
CA ASP A 60 -20.91 -9.85 17.68
C ASP A 60 -21.92 -9.82 18.83
N LYS A 61 -22.93 -8.96 18.65
CA LYS A 61 -23.98 -8.70 19.63
C LYS A 61 -25.29 -9.30 19.12
N VAL A 62 -25.78 -10.30 19.82
CA VAL A 62 -27.07 -10.96 19.54
C VAL A 62 -28.08 -10.44 20.56
N ASP A 63 -29.19 -9.87 20.09
CA ASP A 63 -30.23 -9.26 20.95
C ASP A 63 -29.68 -8.17 21.89
N GLY A 64 -28.70 -7.39 21.41
CA GLY A 64 -28.03 -6.34 22.18
C GLY A 64 -27.03 -6.85 23.23
N LYS A 65 -26.90 -8.16 23.42
CA LYS A 65 -25.92 -8.78 24.32
C LYS A 65 -24.70 -9.26 23.54
N LEU A 66 -23.51 -8.93 24.05
CA LEU A 66 -22.25 -9.43 23.50
C LEU A 66 -22.19 -10.95 23.71
N LYS A 67 -22.26 -11.73 22.61
CA LYS A 67 -22.21 -13.20 22.67
C LYS A 67 -20.91 -13.75 22.14
N ASN A 68 -20.35 -13.17 21.07
CA ASN A 68 -19.10 -13.63 20.50
C ASN A 68 -18.11 -12.48 20.37
N VAL A 69 -16.87 -12.70 20.80
CA VAL A 69 -15.75 -11.81 20.53
C VAL A 69 -14.74 -12.57 19.70
N TYR A 70 -14.40 -12.03 18.55
CA TYR A 70 -13.43 -12.61 17.63
C TYR A 70 -12.13 -11.82 17.71
N GLU A 71 -11.02 -12.53 17.83
CA GLU A 71 -9.69 -11.95 17.81
C GLU A 71 -8.86 -12.63 16.72
N ILE A 72 -8.28 -11.82 15.83
CA ILE A 72 -7.49 -12.29 14.69
C ILE A 72 -6.17 -11.54 14.68
N GLY A 73 -5.07 -12.27 14.81
CA GLY A 73 -3.72 -11.75 14.68
C GLY A 73 -3.21 -11.89 13.25
N VAL A 74 -2.74 -10.82 12.64
CA VAL A 74 -2.10 -10.87 11.33
C VAL A 74 -0.66 -11.34 11.52
N CYS A 75 -0.42 -12.63 11.24
CA CYS A 75 0.88 -13.30 11.40
C CYS A 75 1.50 -13.14 12.78
N THR A 76 0.65 -13.04 13.80
CA THR A 76 1.02 -12.93 15.21
C THR A 76 0.10 -13.82 16.04
N SER A 77 0.62 -14.28 17.17
CA SER A 77 -0.17 -15.09 18.09
C SER A 77 -1.13 -14.21 18.87
N VAL A 78 -2.40 -14.64 18.92
CA VAL A 78 -3.40 -13.99 19.76
C VAL A 78 -3.25 -14.39 21.23
N ASN A 79 -2.65 -15.55 21.50
CA ASN A 79 -2.50 -16.09 22.85
C ASN A 79 -1.02 -16.27 23.23
N LYS A 80 -0.56 -15.52 24.22
CA LYS A 80 0.84 -15.57 24.72
C LYS A 80 1.28 -16.97 25.15
N SER A 81 0.35 -17.80 25.62
CA SER A 81 0.65 -19.18 26.05
C SER A 81 0.70 -20.17 24.89
N ALA A 82 0.16 -19.83 23.72
CA ALA A 82 0.02 -20.71 22.58
C ALA A 82 0.50 -20.01 21.29
N PRO A 83 1.81 -20.08 20.97
CA PRO A 83 2.42 -19.29 19.91
C PRO A 83 1.82 -19.49 18.51
N LEU A 84 1.21 -20.64 18.24
CA LEU A 84 0.71 -20.98 16.90
C LEU A 84 -0.74 -20.53 16.63
N ILE A 85 -1.46 -20.02 17.63
CA ILE A 85 -2.87 -19.67 17.49
C ILE A 85 -3.00 -18.27 16.86
N GLY A 86 -3.52 -18.21 15.64
CA GLY A 86 -3.68 -16.97 14.88
C GLY A 86 -5.07 -16.34 14.98
N ALA A 87 -6.10 -17.12 15.33
CA ALA A 87 -7.46 -16.62 15.48
C ALA A 87 -8.29 -17.43 16.48
N VAL A 88 -9.09 -16.72 17.29
CA VAL A 88 -9.96 -17.31 18.31
C VAL A 88 -11.34 -16.65 18.34
N GLN A 89 -12.32 -17.41 18.80
CA GLN A 89 -13.65 -16.96 19.17
C GLN A 89 -13.84 -17.16 20.67
N HIS A 90 -14.12 -16.09 21.39
CA HIS A 90 -14.59 -16.14 22.77
C HIS A 90 -16.11 -16.10 22.77
N VAL A 91 -16.73 -17.22 23.15
CA VAL A 91 -18.17 -17.33 23.37
C VAL A 91 -18.46 -16.94 24.81
N ILE A 92 -19.18 -15.85 24.98
CA ILE A 92 -19.64 -15.34 26.27
C ILE A 92 -20.99 -16.00 26.54
N GLY A 93 -20.97 -17.09 27.29
CA GLY A 93 -22.16 -17.81 27.72
C GLY A 93 -22.69 -17.27 29.04
N ASP A 94 -23.96 -17.54 29.34
CA ASP A 94 -24.60 -17.12 30.59
C ASP A 94 -23.99 -17.79 31.84
N LYS A 95 -23.28 -18.92 31.67
CA LYS A 95 -22.70 -19.72 32.77
C LYS A 95 -21.17 -19.80 32.76
N ALA A 96 -20.56 -19.89 31.58
CA ALA A 96 -19.12 -19.99 31.42
C ALA A 96 -18.69 -19.44 30.06
N ASN A 97 -17.49 -18.85 30.05
CA ASN A 97 -16.86 -18.39 28.82
C ASN A 97 -16.10 -19.56 28.18
N GLN A 98 -16.29 -19.76 26.89
CA GLN A 98 -15.58 -20.77 26.12
C GLN A 98 -14.72 -20.10 25.06
N THR A 99 -13.47 -20.54 24.92
CA THR A 99 -12.60 -20.10 23.83
C THR A 99 -12.50 -21.21 22.80
N ILE A 100 -12.78 -20.90 21.55
CA ILE A 100 -12.72 -21.82 20.41
C ILE A 100 -11.62 -21.33 19.48
N VAL A 101 -10.71 -22.22 19.10
CA VAL A 101 -9.64 -21.91 18.14
C VAL A 101 -10.21 -21.99 16.72
N LEU A 102 -10.11 -20.90 15.97
CA LEU A 102 -10.62 -20.83 14.61
C LEU A 102 -9.56 -21.21 13.56
N GLY A 103 -8.29 -20.93 13.83
CA GLY A 103 -7.20 -21.25 12.92
C GLY A 103 -5.80 -20.99 13.51
N GLN A 104 -4.82 -21.65 12.91
CA GLN A 104 -3.41 -21.61 13.30
C GLN A 104 -2.54 -20.93 12.23
N LEU A 105 -1.45 -20.31 12.68
CA LEU A 105 -0.47 -19.63 11.83
C LEU A 105 0.35 -20.60 10.97
N ASN A 106 0.49 -21.87 11.39
CA ASN A 106 1.24 -22.90 10.66
C ASN A 106 0.55 -23.40 9.38
N ALA A 107 -0.75 -23.11 9.24
CA ALA A 107 -1.60 -23.58 8.16
C ALA A 107 -2.25 -22.39 7.44
N THR A 108 -1.41 -21.43 7.04
CA THR A 108 -1.84 -20.22 6.34
C THR A 108 -1.86 -20.42 4.83
N THR A 109 -2.89 -19.94 4.15
CA THR A 109 -2.89 -19.76 2.69
C THR A 109 -3.36 -18.38 2.31
N LEU A 110 -2.76 -17.83 1.26
CA LEU A 110 -3.12 -16.51 0.75
C LEU A 110 -3.61 -16.61 -0.69
N VAL A 111 -4.64 -15.85 -1.02
CA VAL A 111 -5.09 -15.63 -2.39
C VAL A 111 -5.39 -14.15 -2.52
N GLY A 112 -4.98 -13.52 -3.60
CA GLY A 112 -5.14 -12.09 -3.72
C GLY A 112 -4.87 -11.59 -5.12
N ALA A 113 -5.29 -10.36 -5.36
CA ALA A 113 -5.00 -9.61 -6.56
C ALA A 113 -4.73 -8.15 -6.16
N PRO A 114 -4.35 -7.27 -7.10
CA PRO A 114 -4.26 -5.85 -6.83
C PRO A 114 -5.49 -5.31 -6.08
N GLY A 115 -5.28 -4.65 -4.94
CA GLY A 115 -6.32 -4.04 -4.12
C GLY A 115 -7.01 -4.96 -3.09
N TRP A 116 -6.73 -6.27 -3.06
CA TRP A 116 -7.28 -7.15 -2.03
C TRP A 116 -6.44 -8.40 -1.78
N THR A 117 -6.42 -8.88 -0.55
CA THR A 117 -5.75 -10.13 -0.17
C THR A 117 -6.62 -10.90 0.81
N LEU A 118 -7.03 -12.10 0.43
CA LEU A 118 -7.70 -13.08 1.28
C LEU A 118 -6.65 -13.92 2.00
N VAL A 119 -6.66 -13.86 3.33
CA VAL A 119 -5.85 -14.72 4.19
C VAL A 119 -6.75 -15.77 4.82
N THR A 120 -6.32 -17.02 4.77
CA THR A 120 -7.02 -18.16 5.38
C THR A 120 -6.13 -18.83 6.40
N TYR A 121 -6.60 -18.96 7.64
CA TYR A 121 -5.99 -19.81 8.66
C TYR A 121 -6.80 -21.09 8.81
N ARG A 122 -6.13 -22.23 8.68
CA ARG A 122 -6.72 -23.57 8.83
C ARG A 122 -6.33 -24.20 10.16
N SER A 123 -6.73 -25.45 10.36
CA SER A 123 -6.36 -26.27 11.53
C SER A 123 -6.90 -25.73 12.86
N GLY A 124 -8.09 -25.15 12.86
CA GLY A 124 -8.82 -24.82 14.09
C GLY A 124 -9.43 -26.05 14.77
N ASP A 125 -10.16 -25.81 15.86
CA ASP A 125 -10.87 -26.84 16.61
C ASP A 125 -11.93 -27.54 15.74
N LYS A 126 -12.11 -28.85 15.92
CA LYS A 126 -13.11 -29.61 15.16
C LYS A 126 -14.53 -29.24 15.55
N TYR A 127 -15.42 -29.21 14.58
CA TYR A 127 -16.85 -29.10 14.85
C TYR A 127 -17.34 -30.37 15.57
N ASN A 128 -18.33 -30.21 16.45
CA ASN A 128 -18.93 -31.31 17.20
C ASN A 128 -20.36 -31.54 16.71
N GLY A 129 -20.53 -32.49 15.79
CA GLY A 129 -21.84 -32.87 15.23
C GLY A 129 -22.37 -31.95 14.14
N SER A 130 -21.59 -30.95 13.71
CA SER A 130 -21.91 -30.01 12.63
C SER A 130 -20.78 -29.96 11.60
N CYS A 131 -21.04 -29.43 10.40
CA CYS A 131 -20.01 -29.18 9.36
C CYS A 131 -19.13 -30.42 9.07
N GLU A 132 -19.73 -31.60 9.02
CA GLU A 132 -19.07 -32.89 8.77
C GLU A 132 -17.91 -33.20 9.74
N ASN A 133 -17.92 -32.63 10.96
CA ASN A 133 -16.81 -32.72 11.93
C ASN A 133 -15.45 -32.26 11.38
N SER A 134 -15.47 -31.38 10.37
CA SER A 134 -14.27 -30.77 9.81
C SER A 134 -13.59 -29.87 10.85
N SER A 135 -12.30 -29.60 10.64
CA SER A 135 -11.58 -28.59 11.43
C SER A 135 -12.06 -27.20 11.03
N ARG A 136 -12.27 -26.32 12.02
CA ARG A 136 -12.57 -24.91 11.75
C ARG A 136 -11.47 -24.25 10.92
N GLN A 137 -11.89 -23.27 10.13
CA GLN A 137 -11.00 -22.37 9.41
C GLN A 137 -11.61 -20.97 9.42
N VAL A 138 -10.74 -19.97 9.45
CA VAL A 138 -11.12 -18.57 9.37
C VAL A 138 -10.53 -17.95 8.11
N GLN A 139 -11.31 -17.07 7.52
CA GLN A 139 -10.96 -16.29 6.35
C GLN A 139 -11.12 -14.81 6.70
N PHE A 140 -10.12 -14.01 6.40
CA PHE A 140 -10.26 -12.58 6.47
C PHE A 140 -9.71 -11.94 5.20
N VAL A 141 -10.49 -11.06 4.60
CA VAL A 141 -10.13 -10.32 3.41
C VAL A 141 -9.60 -8.97 3.85
N VAL A 142 -8.40 -8.63 3.44
CA VAL A 142 -7.84 -7.28 3.57
C VAL A 142 -8.12 -6.53 2.27
N LEU A 143 -8.99 -5.51 2.33
CA LEU A 143 -9.37 -4.65 1.22
C LEU A 143 -8.56 -3.37 1.24
N CYS A 144 -8.22 -2.86 0.06
CA CYS A 144 -7.61 -1.54 -0.09
C CYS A 144 -8.56 -0.43 0.37
N ASN A 145 -8.10 0.36 1.32
CA ASN A 145 -8.67 1.66 1.65
C ASN A 145 -7.52 2.68 1.82
N PRO A 146 -7.37 3.68 0.93
CA PRO A 146 -6.26 4.63 1.02
C PRO A 146 -6.32 5.55 2.25
N ASP A 147 -7.51 5.72 2.83
CA ASP A 147 -7.73 6.66 3.94
C ASP A 147 -7.47 6.03 5.32
N GLU A 148 -7.36 4.69 5.39
CA GLU A 148 -7.22 3.94 6.63
C GLU A 148 -5.99 3.05 6.61
N HIS A 149 -5.01 3.35 7.46
CA HIS A 149 -3.83 2.49 7.58
C HIS A 149 -4.15 1.21 8.37
N HIS A 150 -4.83 1.36 9.51
CA HIS A 150 -5.28 0.28 10.39
C HIS A 150 -6.81 0.39 10.52
N GLY A 151 -7.55 -0.18 9.56
CA GLY A 151 -9.01 -0.19 9.63
C GLY A 151 -9.56 -1.13 10.72
N SER A 152 -10.88 -1.08 10.93
CA SER A 152 -11.56 -1.96 11.87
C SER A 152 -11.91 -3.31 11.22
N LEU A 153 -11.84 -4.39 11.99
CA LEU A 153 -12.31 -5.71 11.56
C LEU A 153 -13.83 -5.79 11.60
N GLN A 154 -14.44 -6.13 10.48
CA GLN A 154 -15.88 -6.31 10.32
C GLN A 154 -16.23 -7.77 10.06
N ILE A 155 -17.39 -8.20 10.54
CA ILE A 155 -17.90 -9.56 10.36
C ILE A 155 -18.71 -9.58 9.05
N ALA A 156 -18.22 -10.28 8.03
CA ALA A 156 -18.92 -10.38 6.75
C ALA A 156 -19.83 -11.60 6.67
N SER A 157 -19.45 -12.68 7.35
CA SER A 157 -20.32 -13.83 7.60
C SER A 157 -19.84 -14.53 8.87
N GLY A 158 -20.60 -14.31 9.95
CA GLY A 158 -20.72 -15.23 11.07
C GLY A 158 -22.12 -15.81 10.96
N GLY A 159 -22.29 -17.10 11.22
CA GLY A 159 -23.53 -17.82 10.93
C GLY A 159 -24.76 -17.10 11.46
N ARG A 160 -25.87 -17.20 10.73
CA ARG A 160 -27.15 -16.64 11.18
C ARG A 160 -27.43 -17.16 12.60
N THR A 161 -28.01 -16.29 13.41
CA THR A 161 -28.39 -16.56 14.80
C THR A 161 -29.13 -17.91 14.89
N GLY A 162 -28.48 -18.92 15.49
CA GLY A 162 -29.04 -20.26 15.68
C GLY A 162 -28.48 -21.37 14.77
N GLU A 163 -27.63 -21.05 13.79
CA GLU A 163 -26.95 -22.04 12.94
C GLU A 163 -25.44 -22.06 13.19
N THR A 164 -24.83 -23.24 13.10
CA THR A 164 -23.37 -23.36 13.17
C THR A 164 -22.77 -22.87 11.86
N SER A 165 -22.16 -21.67 11.84
CA SER A 165 -21.37 -21.24 10.68
C SER A 165 -20.19 -22.17 10.49
N CYS A 166 -20.19 -22.87 9.35
CA CYS A 166 -19.04 -23.66 8.94
C CYS A 166 -17.90 -22.78 8.37
N SER A 167 -18.19 -21.52 8.05
CA SER A 167 -17.24 -20.53 7.54
C SER A 167 -17.28 -19.26 8.38
N TYR A 168 -16.10 -18.80 8.80
CA TYR A 168 -15.92 -17.52 9.47
C TYR A 168 -15.23 -16.56 8.51
N ILE A 169 -15.95 -15.53 8.05
CA ILE A 169 -15.42 -14.56 7.08
C ILE A 169 -15.44 -13.17 7.70
N PHE A 170 -14.27 -12.54 7.71
CA PHE A 170 -14.08 -11.19 8.18
C PHE A 170 -13.55 -10.29 7.06
N VAL A 171 -13.78 -9.00 7.19
CA VAL A 171 -13.29 -7.98 6.28
C VAL A 171 -12.51 -6.96 7.09
N LEU A 172 -11.29 -6.70 6.68
CA LEU A 172 -10.40 -5.68 7.21
C LEU A 172 -10.11 -4.69 6.09
N SER A 173 -10.19 -3.40 6.37
CA SER A 173 -9.77 -2.35 5.44
C SER A 173 -8.37 -1.87 5.80
N SER A 174 -7.47 -1.76 4.84
CA SER A 174 -6.13 -1.20 5.07
C SER A 174 -5.50 -0.67 3.79
N SER A 175 -4.76 0.43 3.91
CA SER A 175 -3.95 1.01 2.85
C SER A 175 -2.75 0.15 2.43
N VAL A 176 -2.36 -0.84 3.26
CA VAL A 176 -1.19 -1.71 3.01
C VAL A 176 -1.36 -2.60 1.79
N VAL A 177 -2.61 -3.00 1.51
CA VAL A 177 -2.96 -3.89 0.39
C VAL A 177 -3.46 -3.10 -0.82
N CYS A 178 -3.58 -1.77 -0.67
CA CYS A 178 -3.67 -0.92 -1.84
C CYS A 178 -2.45 -1.18 -2.68
N SER A 179 -2.70 -1.62 -3.91
CA SER A 179 -1.63 -1.69 -4.87
C SER A 179 -0.94 -0.34 -4.85
N LYS A 180 0.38 -0.38 -4.69
CA LYS A 180 1.23 0.63 -5.30
C LYS A 180 1.10 0.51 -6.83
N GLU A 181 -0.12 0.48 -7.38
CA GLU A 181 -0.38 1.32 -8.53
C GLU A 181 0.14 2.65 -8.05
N LYS A 182 1.30 3.03 -8.59
CA LYS A 182 1.99 4.27 -8.31
C LYS A 182 0.90 5.26 -7.98
N HIS A 183 0.69 5.54 -6.69
CA HIS A 183 -0.17 6.63 -6.35
C HIS A 183 0.53 7.74 -7.09
N GLU A 184 -0.15 8.25 -8.12
CA GLU A 184 0.10 9.56 -8.68
C GLU A 184 -0.18 10.54 -7.55
N GLN A 185 0.61 10.45 -6.49
CA GLN A 185 1.09 11.55 -5.69
C GLN A 185 1.77 12.45 -6.69
N HIS A 186 0.96 13.27 -7.38
CA HIS A 186 1.13 14.65 -7.81
C HIS A 186 2.56 15.25 -7.91
N HIS A 187 3.53 14.44 -8.28
CA HIS A 187 4.82 14.80 -8.80
C HIS A 187 4.96 14.07 -10.13
N ARG A 188 4.01 14.33 -11.04
CA ARG A 188 4.31 14.31 -12.46
C ARG A 188 5.43 15.32 -12.65
N GLY A 189 6.68 14.86 -12.56
CA GLY A 189 7.80 15.57 -13.17
C GLY A 189 7.35 15.93 -14.57
N LEU A 190 7.53 17.19 -14.96
CA LEU A 190 7.13 17.63 -16.29
C LEU A 190 7.67 16.63 -17.31
N SER A 191 6.80 16.17 -18.22
CA SER A 191 7.24 15.36 -19.36
C SER A 191 8.45 16.02 -19.99
N GLY A 192 9.45 15.25 -20.43
CA GLY A 192 10.65 15.81 -21.05
C GLY A 192 10.32 16.80 -22.17
N GLY A 193 9.23 16.55 -22.92
CA GLY A 193 8.71 17.49 -23.91
C GLY A 193 8.19 18.80 -23.32
N ALA A 194 7.51 18.76 -22.17
CA ALA A 194 7.03 19.96 -21.49
C ALA A 194 8.18 20.78 -20.88
N VAL A 195 9.21 20.13 -20.33
CA VAL A 195 10.45 20.80 -19.89
C VAL A 195 11.14 21.48 -21.08
N PHE A 196 11.28 20.77 -22.20
CA PHE A 196 11.86 21.32 -23.42
C PHE A 196 11.07 22.54 -23.93
N CYS A 197 9.73 22.46 -23.98
CA CYS A 197 8.88 23.58 -24.40
C CYS A 197 9.09 24.81 -23.51
N ILE A 198 9.12 24.65 -22.18
CA ILE A 198 9.33 25.78 -21.26
C ILE A 198 10.70 26.44 -21.51
N LEU A 199 11.77 25.65 -21.64
CA LEU A 199 13.11 26.19 -21.92
C LEU A 199 13.15 26.90 -23.28
N PHE A 200 12.54 26.31 -24.31
CA PHE A 200 12.50 26.91 -25.64
C PHE A 200 11.74 28.25 -25.64
N PHE A 201 10.53 28.29 -25.08
CA PHE A 201 9.71 29.51 -25.09
C PHE A 201 10.28 30.62 -24.21
N THR A 202 10.91 30.30 -23.09
CA THR A 202 11.57 31.30 -22.24
C THR A 202 12.75 31.94 -22.95
N VAL A 203 13.63 31.15 -23.57
CA VAL A 203 14.78 31.65 -24.33
C VAL A 203 14.32 32.43 -25.56
N ALA A 204 13.41 31.88 -26.37
CA ALA A 204 12.86 32.55 -27.54
C ALA A 204 12.15 33.87 -27.17
N GLY A 205 11.36 33.87 -26.09
CA GLY A 205 10.69 35.06 -25.57
C GLY A 205 11.68 36.15 -25.13
N SER A 206 12.72 35.79 -24.38
CA SER A 206 13.76 36.74 -23.98
C SER A 206 14.53 37.31 -25.18
N TYR A 207 14.81 36.48 -26.19
CA TYR A 207 15.49 36.90 -27.41
C TYR A 207 14.64 37.90 -28.20
N LEU A 208 13.35 37.62 -28.37
CA LEU A 208 12.42 38.50 -29.05
C LEU A 208 12.24 39.82 -28.31
N LEU A 209 12.06 39.80 -26.98
CA LEU A 209 11.88 41.01 -26.17
C LEU A 209 13.13 41.90 -26.17
N LEU A 210 14.30 41.34 -25.86
CA LEU A 210 15.55 42.10 -25.79
C LEU A 210 15.96 42.60 -27.18
N GLY A 211 15.85 41.75 -28.21
CA GLY A 211 16.18 42.14 -29.56
C GLY A 211 15.20 43.16 -30.14
N PHE A 212 13.92 43.11 -29.78
CA PHE A 212 12.94 44.14 -30.12
C PHE A 212 13.30 45.48 -29.48
N MET A 213 13.59 45.49 -28.17
CA MET A 213 14.02 46.72 -27.47
C MET A 213 15.29 47.30 -28.09
N TYR A 214 16.27 46.45 -28.40
CA TYR A 214 17.50 46.88 -29.06
C TYR A 214 17.23 47.52 -30.43
N LYS A 215 16.48 46.83 -31.31
CA LYS A 215 16.18 47.37 -32.65
C LYS A 215 15.33 48.63 -32.61
N ARG A 216 14.45 48.77 -31.61
CA ARG A 216 13.61 49.96 -31.46
C ARG A 216 14.36 51.16 -30.90
N ILE A 217 15.16 50.96 -29.85
CA ILE A 217 15.80 52.06 -29.12
C ILE A 217 17.14 52.45 -29.75
N VAL A 218 17.96 51.46 -30.12
CA VAL A 218 19.32 51.71 -30.61
C VAL A 218 19.33 51.90 -32.12
N VAL A 219 18.67 51.01 -32.86
CA VAL A 219 18.69 51.03 -34.34
C VAL A 219 17.61 51.96 -34.92
N GLY A 220 16.57 52.28 -34.15
CA GLY A 220 15.47 53.13 -34.61
C GLY A 220 14.56 52.47 -35.67
N ALA A 221 14.61 51.15 -35.80
CA ALA A 221 13.79 50.41 -36.76
C ALA A 221 12.29 50.57 -36.43
N LYS A 222 11.44 50.59 -37.47
CA LYS A 222 9.97 50.72 -37.35
C LYS A 222 9.28 49.62 -38.16
N GLY A 223 8.11 49.19 -37.70
CA GLY A 223 7.35 48.12 -38.36
C GLY A 223 7.92 46.73 -38.09
N LEU A 224 7.72 45.79 -39.04
CA LEU A 224 8.11 44.37 -38.89
C LEU A 224 9.63 44.15 -38.77
N GLU A 225 10.43 45.11 -39.23
CA GLU A 225 11.89 45.14 -39.09
C GLU A 225 12.36 45.17 -37.62
N GLN A 226 11.47 45.54 -36.68
CA GLN A 226 11.74 45.53 -35.24
C GLN A 226 11.91 44.12 -34.67
N ILE A 227 11.37 43.10 -35.33
CA ILE A 227 11.52 41.71 -34.89
C ILE A 227 12.90 41.19 -35.33
N PRO A 228 13.73 40.68 -34.40
CA PRO A 228 15.00 40.05 -34.75
C PRO A 228 14.77 38.80 -35.63
N ASN A 229 15.47 38.71 -36.76
CA ASN A 229 15.37 37.58 -37.71
C ASN A 229 13.92 37.26 -38.11
N TYR A 230 13.13 38.29 -38.46
CA TYR A 230 11.71 38.15 -38.80
C TYR A 230 11.42 37.09 -39.89
N SER A 231 12.27 36.99 -40.92
CA SER A 231 12.12 36.00 -41.99
C SER A 231 12.08 34.56 -41.43
N PHE A 232 12.99 34.22 -40.53
CA PHE A 232 13.04 32.91 -39.88
C PHE A 232 11.74 32.59 -39.11
N TRP A 233 11.25 33.53 -38.29
CA TRP A 233 10.04 33.31 -37.48
C TRP A 233 8.77 33.20 -38.34
N ARG A 234 8.69 34.00 -39.41
CA ARG A 234 7.60 33.91 -40.38
C ARG A 234 7.60 32.55 -41.06
N ASP A 235 8.76 32.09 -41.54
CA ASP A 235 8.88 30.83 -42.26
C ASP A 235 8.60 29.63 -41.33
N CYS A 236 9.03 29.70 -40.06
CA CYS A 236 8.70 28.72 -39.03
C CYS A 236 7.18 28.63 -38.78
N GLY A 237 6.49 29.77 -38.69
CA GLY A 237 5.03 29.82 -38.54
C GLY A 237 4.28 29.29 -39.75
N HIS A 238 4.75 29.58 -40.97
CA HIS A 238 4.20 28.98 -42.19
C HIS A 238 4.33 27.45 -42.17
N LEU A 239 5.51 26.92 -41.83
CA LEU A 239 5.74 25.47 -41.78
C LEU A 239 4.84 24.77 -40.74
N GLN A 240 4.61 25.41 -39.60
CA GLN A 240 3.66 24.91 -38.60
C GLN A 240 2.21 24.92 -39.10
N ALA A 241 1.80 25.98 -39.82
CA ALA A 241 0.48 26.07 -40.42
C ALA A 241 0.29 25.00 -41.51
N ASP A 242 1.32 24.75 -42.33
CA ASP A 242 1.31 23.70 -43.35
C ASP A 242 1.27 22.31 -42.72
N GLY A 243 2.01 22.06 -41.64
CA GLY A 243 1.95 20.82 -40.88
C GLY A 243 0.57 20.58 -40.25
N CYS A 244 -0.05 21.62 -39.68
CA CYS A 244 -1.40 21.55 -39.17
C CYS A 244 -2.42 21.29 -40.29
N ASN A 245 -2.24 21.94 -41.45
CA ASN A 245 -3.09 21.73 -42.62
C ASN A 245 -2.98 20.28 -43.13
N TYR A 246 -1.77 19.73 -43.21
CA TYR A 246 -1.52 18.34 -43.60
C TYR A 246 -2.17 17.33 -42.64
N ILE A 247 -2.10 17.57 -41.33
CA ILE A 247 -2.65 16.66 -40.32
C ILE A 247 -4.18 16.80 -40.20
N CYS A 248 -4.70 18.03 -40.25
CA CYS A 248 -6.10 18.32 -39.96
C CYS A 248 -7.00 18.36 -41.20
N ARG A 249 -6.46 18.55 -42.39
CA ARG A 249 -7.16 18.34 -43.66
C ARG A 249 -6.54 17.15 -44.35
N CYS A 250 -7.04 15.95 -44.06
CA CYS A 250 -6.83 14.82 -44.94
C CYS A 250 -7.37 15.21 -46.33
N GLN A 251 -6.49 15.52 -47.28
CA GLN A 251 -6.87 15.49 -48.68
C GLN A 251 -7.13 14.03 -49.02
N CYS A 252 -8.39 13.63 -48.95
CA CYS A 252 -8.87 12.46 -49.68
C CYS A 252 -8.70 12.80 -51.16
N ASP A 253 -7.53 12.50 -51.72
CA ASP A 253 -7.40 12.41 -53.17
C ASP A 253 -8.37 11.31 -53.61
N SER A 254 -9.48 11.72 -54.20
CA SER A 254 -10.32 10.84 -55.00
C SER A 254 -9.48 10.41 -56.19
N VAL A 255 -8.98 9.18 -56.12
CA VAL A 255 -8.33 8.48 -57.23
C VAL A 255 -9.38 8.31 -58.34
N ASP A 256 -9.21 9.05 -59.44
CA ASP A 256 -9.76 8.70 -60.75
C ASP A 256 -8.88 7.61 -61.41
#